data_AF-A0A6G9D4H7-F1
#
_entry.id   AF-A0A6G9D4H7-F1
#
_cell.length_a   1.000
_cell.length_b   1.000
_cell.length_c   1.000
_cell.angle_alpha   90.00
_cell.angle_beta   90.00
_cell.angle_gamma   90.00
#
_symmetry.space_group_name_H-M   'P 1'
#
loop_
_entity.id
_entity.type
_entity.pdbx_description
1 polymer ?
#
loop_
_entity_poly.entity_id
_entity_poly.type
_entity_poly.pdbx_seq_one_letter_code
_entity_poly.pdbx_strand_id
1 'polypeptide(L)' 'MMSDSSGRTKRIQVNVDADLHRRFKEYAVRNETAMQDLLIKHIHQLLEGEQK' A
#
# COMPACT_ATOMS: atom_id res chain seq x y z
N MET A 1 -25.46 -8.01 -4.44
CA MET A 1 -24.37 -8.99 -4.42
C MET A 1 -23.21 -8.36 -3.68
N MET A 2 -22.98 -8.76 -2.43
CA MET A 2 -21.73 -8.40 -1.75
C MET A 2 -20.67 -9.35 -2.27
N SER A 3 -19.71 -8.81 -3.03
CA SER A 3 -18.59 -9.57 -3.53
C SER A 3 -17.82 -10.10 -2.32
N ASP A 4 -17.91 -11.41 -2.12
CA ASP A 4 -17.13 -12.15 -1.13
C ASP A 4 -15.66 -12.07 -1.55
N SER A 5 -14.98 -10.98 -1.19
CA SER A 5 -13.57 -10.76 -1.51
C SER A 5 -12.67 -11.57 -0.58
N SER A 6 -12.99 -12.85 -0.38
CA SER A 6 -12.06 -13.86 0.17
C SER A 6 -11.06 -14.33 -0.89
N GLY A 7 -10.86 -13.53 -1.95
CA GLY A 7 -9.78 -13.69 -2.91
C GLY A 7 -8.45 -13.68 -2.14
N ARG A 8 -7.82 -14.86 -2.05
CA ARG A 8 -6.59 -15.12 -1.30
C ARG A 8 -5.60 -13.95 -1.44
N THR A 9 -5.32 -13.25 -0.34
CA THR A 9 -4.27 -12.23 -0.29
C THR A 9 -2.97 -12.82 -0.85
N LYS A 10 -2.44 -12.19 -1.89
CA LYS A 10 -1.15 -12.58 -2.48
C LYS A 10 -0.05 -11.75 -1.82
N ARG A 11 1.07 -12.41 -1.51
CA ARG A 11 2.27 -11.72 -1.04
C ARG A 11 3.04 -11.19 -2.24
N ILE A 12 3.43 -9.93 -2.18
CA ILE A 12 4.28 -9.28 -3.19
C ILE A 12 5.51 -8.76 -2.45
N GLN A 13 6.69 -8.98 -3.03
CA GLN A 13 7.91 -8.36 -2.57
C GLN A 13 8.14 -7.09 -3.39
N VAL A 14 8.37 -5.96 -2.71
CA VAL A 14 8.63 -4.67 -3.35
C VAL A 14 10.06 -4.28 -3.04
N ASN A 15 10.84 -3.99 -4.08
CA ASN A 15 12.16 -3.43 -3.93
C ASN A 15 12.06 -1.91 -4.01
N VAL A 16 12.56 -1.24 -2.99
CA VAL A 16 12.64 0.22 -2.91
C VAL A 16 14.05 0.60 -2.46
N ASP A 17 14.50 1.80 -2.81
CA ASP A 17 15.75 2.32 -2.28
C ASP A 17 15.63 2.61 -0.77
N ALA A 18 16.80 2.74 -0.11
CA ALA A 18 16.87 2.89 1.34
C ALA A 18 16.22 4.19 1.84
N ASP A 19 16.34 5.27 1.08
CA ASP A 19 15.78 6.58 1.46
C ASP A 19 14.27 6.57 1.37
N LEU A 20 13.71 5.97 0.32
CA LEU A 20 12.28 5.80 0.15
C LEU A 20 11.71 4.90 1.24
N HIS A 21 12.35 3.77 1.54
CA HIS A 21 11.96 2.90 2.64
C HIS A 21 11.93 3.65 3.98
N ARG A 22 12.98 4.46 4.27
CA ARG A 22 13.04 5.27 5.50
C ARG A 22 11.87 6.25 5.57
N ARG A 23 11.60 6.98 4.49
CA ARG A 23 10.50 7.95 4.43
C ARG A 23 9.14 7.30 4.63
N PHE A 24 8.90 6.13 4.02
CA PHE A 24 7.68 5.36 4.24
C PHE A 24 7.53 4.91 5.69
N LYS A 25 8.63 4.46 6.31
CA LYS A 25 8.62 4.04 7.71
C LYS A 25 8.29 5.19 8.66
N GLU A 26 8.93 6.34 8.46
CA GLU A 26 8.65 7.54 9.26
C GLU A 26 7.20 8.01 9.10
N TYR A 27 6.68 8.00 7.87
CA TYR A 27 5.29 8.36 7.60
C TYR A 27 4.31 7.39 8.26
N ALA A 28 4.58 6.08 8.21
CA ALA A 28 3.79 5.06 8.88
C ALA A 28 3.71 5.28 10.40
N VAL A 29 4.86 5.57 11.03
CA VAL A 29 4.93 5.86 12.47
C VAL A 29 4.13 7.12 12.82
N ARG A 30 4.28 8.20 12.04
CA ARG A 30 3.58 9.46 12.30
C ARG A 30 2.05 9.37 12.20
N ASN A 31 1.55 8.43 11.38
CA ASN A 31 0.12 8.25 11.14
C ASN A 31 -0.46 7.03 11.88
N GLU A 32 0.30 6.45 12.83
CA GLU A 32 -0.12 5.28 13.62
C GLU A 32 -0.67 4.13 12.76
N THR A 33 -0.03 3.87 11.61
CA THR A 33 -0.51 2.91 10.62
C THR A 33 0.59 1.96 10.18
N ALA A 34 0.23 0.78 9.68
CA ALA A 34 1.20 -0.14 9.11
C ALA A 34 1.69 0.38 7.76
N MET A 35 2.99 0.23 7.49
CA MET A 35 3.57 0.57 6.18
C MET A 35 2.87 -0.18 5.04
N GLN A 36 2.43 -1.41 5.28
CA GLN A 36 1.65 -2.20 4.31
C GLN A 36 0.35 -1.49 3.92
N ASP A 37 -0.41 -0.98 4.90
CA ASP A 37 -1.70 -0.33 4.64
C ASP A 37 -1.50 0.96 3.83
N LEU A 38 -0.41 1.69 4.10
CA LEU A 38 -0.03 2.87 3.32
C LEU A 38 0.30 2.55 1.88
N LEU A 39 1.06 1.46 1.65
CA LEU A 39 1.40 1.01 0.30
C LEU A 39 0.13 0.59 -0.45
N ILE A 40 -0.74 -0.20 0.19
CA ILE A 40 -2.02 -0.61 -0.39
C ILE A 40 -2.85 0.62 -0.78
N LYS A 41 -3.01 1.59 0.14
CA LYS A 41 -3.76 2.82 -0.12
C LYS A 41 -3.20 3.61 -1.30
N HIS A 42 -1.88 3.81 -1.37
CA HIS A 42 -1.27 4.57 -2.46
C HIS A 42 -1.37 3.82 -3.79
N ILE A 43 -1.21 2.50 -3.81
CA ILE A 43 -1.39 1.68 -5.01
C ILE A 43 -2.83 1.79 -5.51
N HIS A 44 -3.83 1.71 -4.63
CA HIS A 44 -5.23 1.92 -5.02
C HIS A 44 -5.47 3.32 -5.61
N GLN A 45 -4.97 4.38 -4.95
CA GLN A 45 -5.11 5.76 -5.45
C GLN A 45 -4.46 5.97 -6.82
N LEU A 46 -3.28 5.37 -7.05
CA LEU A 46 -2.60 5.41 -8.34
C LEU A 46 -3.46 4.73 -9.42
N LEU A 47 -3.91 3.50 -9.17
CA LEU A 47 -4.69 2.72 -10.12
C LEU A 47 -6.06 3.35 -10.44
N GLU A 48 -6.70 3.99 -9.45
CA GLU A 48 -7.94 4.74 -9.66
C GLU A 48 -7.71 6.05 -10.45
N GLY A 49 -6.57 6.69 -10.25
CA GLY A 49 -6.16 7.90 -10.97
C GLY A 49 -5.80 7.66 -12.43
N GLU A 50 -5.23 6.49 -12.76
CA GLU A 50 -4.88 6.09 -14.12
C GLU A 50 -6.09 5.70 -14.99
N GLN A 51 -7.27 5.49 -14.40
CA GLN A 51 -8.50 5.14 -15.12
C GLN A 51 -9.32 6.35 -15.60
N LYS A 52 -8.79 7.57 -15.50
CA LYS A 52 -9.40 8.81 -16.02
C LYS A 52 -8.58 9.41 -17.14
#